data_AF-A0A800A3G6-F1
#
_entry.id   AF-A0A800A3G6-F1
#
_cell.length_a   1.000
_cell.length_b   1.000
_cell.length_c   1.000
_cell.angle_alpha   90.00
_cell.angle_beta   90.00
_cell.angle_gamma   90.00
#
_symmetry.space_group_name_H-M   'P 1'
#
loop_
_entity.id
_entity.type
_entity.pdbx_description
1 polymer ?
#
loop_
_entity_poly.entity_id
_entity_poly.type
_entity_poly.pdbx_seq_one_letter_code
_entity_poly.pdbx_strand_id
1 'polypeptide(L)'
;MTTKLTGGCQCGDVRYEVTGVPQHVVVCHCTDCQRQSGSAFGMTLVVKEADFRLIQGELNTWASTSDTGRAKLDAFCPGCGTRIYHKPEWRKGSVSVKPGIRQGYLEVWPLIEGDVVITFSPDGNSIPGVIPELVAKMREGYDMVIASRYKDDAESEDDDIVTGFGNWLFTRTVNILFG
;
A
#
# COMPACT_ATOMS: atom_id res chain seq x y z
N MET A 1 15.44 16.32 -6.41
CA MET A 1 16.54 15.99 -5.48
C MET A 1 16.56 14.48 -5.32
N THR A 2 17.68 13.80 -5.54
CA THR A 2 17.78 12.34 -5.34
C THR A 2 17.88 12.06 -3.85
N THR A 3 16.72 11.82 -3.22
CA THR A 3 16.63 11.55 -1.78
C THR A 3 17.10 10.12 -1.53
N LYS A 4 18.31 9.97 -0.98
CA LYS A 4 18.79 8.69 -0.47
C LYS A 4 17.91 8.27 0.71
N LEU A 5 17.19 7.16 0.57
CA LEU A 5 16.36 6.59 1.63
C LEU A 5 17.16 5.54 2.38
N THR A 6 16.96 5.43 3.69
CA THR A 6 17.63 4.44 4.53
C THR A 6 16.64 3.79 5.47
N GLY A 7 16.78 2.49 5.69
CA GLY A 7 15.93 1.75 6.60
C GLY A 7 16.64 0.54 7.18
N GLY A 8 15.90 -0.31 7.88
CA GLY A 8 16.45 -1.50 8.50
C GLY A 8 15.43 -2.29 9.30
N CYS A 9 15.91 -3.37 9.91
CA CYS A 9 15.09 -4.16 10.82
C CYS A 9 14.92 -3.49 12.19
N GLN A 10 13.98 -4.02 12.98
CA GLN A 10 13.66 -3.52 14.32
C GLN A 10 14.83 -3.67 15.30
N CYS A 11 15.57 -4.79 15.28
CA CYS A 11 16.65 -5.04 16.26
C CYS A 11 17.93 -4.22 16.01
N GLY A 12 18.15 -3.75 14.79
CA GLY A 12 19.36 -3.00 14.45
C GLY A 12 20.32 -3.69 13.51
N ASP A 13 20.28 -5.03 13.47
CA ASP A 13 21.33 -5.84 12.83
C ASP A 13 21.39 -5.66 11.32
N VAL A 14 20.24 -5.40 10.69
CA VAL A 14 20.10 -5.19 9.26
C VAL A 14 19.83 -3.73 8.96
N ARG A 15 20.59 -3.17 8.01
CA ARG A 15 20.40 -1.83 7.45
C ARG A 15 20.50 -1.86 5.93
N TYR A 16 19.70 -1.03 5.28
CA TYR A 16 19.70 -0.87 3.83
C TYR A 16 19.62 0.60 3.43
N GLU A 17 19.99 0.88 2.19
CA GLU A 17 19.78 2.16 1.51
C GLU A 17 19.09 1.96 0.16
N VAL A 18 18.38 3.00 -0.27
CA VAL A 18 17.82 3.13 -1.62
C VAL A 18 18.27 4.46 -2.20
N THR A 19 18.93 4.42 -3.36
CA THR A 19 19.51 5.62 -4.00
C THR A 19 18.69 6.14 -5.18
N GLY A 20 17.73 5.35 -5.67
CA GLY A 20 16.85 5.69 -6.78
C GLY A 20 15.50 6.25 -6.34
N VAL A 21 14.77 6.80 -7.30
CA VAL A 21 13.40 7.28 -7.07
C VAL A 21 12.48 6.05 -6.96
N PRO A 22 11.69 5.94 -5.88
CA PRO A 22 10.67 4.90 -5.79
C PRO A 22 9.70 4.96 -6.98
N GLN A 23 9.40 3.79 -7.54
CA GLN A 23 8.47 3.68 -8.67
C GLN A 23 7.02 3.77 -8.19
N HIS A 24 6.72 3.11 -7.06
CA HIS A 24 5.38 3.11 -6.46
C HIS A 24 5.47 2.91 -4.95
N VAL A 25 4.47 3.43 -4.24
CA VAL A 25 4.12 2.99 -2.89
C VAL A 25 2.78 2.27 -3.00
N VAL A 26 2.71 1.06 -2.45
CA VAL A 26 1.52 0.21 -2.54
C VAL A 26 1.07 -0.14 -1.14
N VAL A 27 -0.20 0.12 -0.86
CA VAL A 27 -0.92 -0.40 0.31
C VAL A 27 -1.76 -1.59 -0.18
N CYS A 28 -1.41 -2.79 0.26
CA CYS A 28 -2.06 -4.03 -0.17
C CYS A 28 -2.86 -4.65 0.99
N HIS A 29 -4.10 -4.99 0.70
CA HIS A 29 -5.07 -5.53 1.67
C HIS A 29 -5.23 -7.05 1.56
N CYS A 30 -4.45 -7.76 0.74
CA CYS A 30 -4.57 -9.21 0.65
C CYS A 30 -4.19 -9.90 1.97
N THR A 31 -4.69 -11.12 2.17
CA THR A 31 -4.51 -11.87 3.42
C THR A 31 -3.03 -12.14 3.70
N ASP A 32 -2.23 -12.43 2.67
CA ASP A 32 -0.78 -12.56 2.80
C ASP A 32 -0.11 -11.27 3.31
N CYS A 33 -0.53 -10.10 2.82
CA CYS A 33 0.00 -8.81 3.28
C CYS A 33 -0.47 -8.45 4.70
N GLN A 34 -1.69 -8.82 5.06
CA GLN A 34 -2.21 -8.69 6.44
C GLN A 34 -1.40 -9.56 7.40
N ARG A 35 -1.23 -10.86 7.10
CA ARG A 35 -0.44 -11.80 7.91
C ARG A 35 1.02 -11.37 8.04
N GLN A 36 1.62 -10.92 6.94
CA GLN A 36 3.02 -10.47 6.93
C GLN A 36 3.24 -9.24 7.82
N SER A 37 2.31 -8.29 7.81
CA SER A 37 2.46 -7.02 8.53
C SER A 37 1.93 -7.08 9.96
N GLY A 38 1.05 -8.02 10.27
CA GLY A 38 0.27 -8.03 11.52
C GLY A 38 -0.75 -6.89 11.60
N SER A 39 -1.08 -6.25 10.47
CA SER A 39 -1.99 -5.10 10.36
C SER A 39 -3.14 -5.41 9.39
N ALA A 40 -4.08 -4.49 9.25
CA ALA A 40 -5.16 -4.55 8.25
C ALA A 40 -4.65 -4.49 6.79
N PHE A 41 -3.38 -4.11 6.58
CA PHE A 41 -2.75 -4.04 5.27
C PHE A 41 -1.22 -4.10 5.39
N GLY A 42 -0.57 -4.51 4.29
CA GLY A 42 0.87 -4.41 4.13
C GLY A 42 1.26 -3.23 3.23
N MET A 43 2.26 -2.45 3.63
CA MET A 43 2.79 -1.36 2.80
C MET A 43 4.11 -1.75 2.15
N THR A 44 4.29 -1.34 0.90
CA THR A 44 5.45 -1.70 0.08
C THR A 44 5.93 -0.51 -0.72
N LEU A 45 7.24 -0.28 -0.71
CA LEU A 45 7.93 0.66 -1.58
C LEU A 45 8.59 -0.12 -2.73
N VAL A 46 8.13 0.09 -3.96
CA VAL A 46 8.69 -0.58 -5.14
C VAL A 46 9.80 0.28 -5.72
N VAL A 47 11.02 -0.25 -5.76
CA VAL A 47 12.20 0.40 -6.34
C VAL A 47 12.87 -0.52 -7.34
N LYS A 48 13.75 0.01 -8.19
CA LYS A 48 14.60 -0.84 -9.02
C LYS A 48 15.57 -1.61 -8.13
N GLU A 49 15.82 -2.86 -8.46
CA GLU A 49 16.73 -3.70 -7.70
C GLU A 49 18.16 -3.13 -7.68
N ALA A 50 18.60 -2.52 -8.78
CA ALA A 50 19.89 -1.86 -8.87
C ALA A 50 20.05 -0.65 -7.92
N ASP A 51 18.94 -0.09 -7.45
CA ASP A 51 18.91 1.08 -6.58
C ASP A 51 18.83 0.71 -5.09
N PHE A 52 18.69 -0.58 -4.75
CA PHE A 52 18.63 -1.08 -3.37
C PHE A 52 19.95 -1.73 -2.96
N ARG A 53 20.42 -1.41 -1.75
CA ARG A 53 21.64 -2.01 -1.20
C ARG A 53 21.50 -2.34 0.27
N LEU A 54 21.92 -3.54 0.67
CA LEU A 54 22.22 -3.82 2.07
C LEU A 54 23.53 -3.14 2.43
N ILE A 55 23.53 -2.38 3.52
CA ILE A 55 24.71 -1.69 4.05
C ILE A 55 25.19 -2.32 5.36
N GLN A 56 24.37 -3.16 6.00
CA GLN A 56 24.72 -3.90 7.20
C GLN A 56 23.86 -5.16 7.34
N GLY A 57 24.47 -6.22 7.89
CA GLY A 57 23.80 -7.46 8.25
C GLY A 57 23.51 -8.38 7.06
N GLU A 58 22.98 -9.56 7.36
CA GLU A 58 22.56 -10.55 6.38
C GLU A 58 21.06 -10.82 6.48
N LEU A 59 20.48 -11.27 5.37
CA LEU A 59 19.06 -11.62 5.29
C LEU A 59 18.92 -13.13 5.18
N ASN A 60 17.95 -13.68 5.91
CA ASN A 60 17.39 -14.97 5.55
C ASN A 60 16.32 -14.77 4.47
N THR A 61 16.19 -15.77 3.61
CA THR A 61 15.19 -15.77 2.54
C THR A 61 14.34 -17.02 2.59
N TRP A 62 13.07 -16.90 2.25
CA TRP A 62 12.22 -18.06 1.96
C TRP A 62 11.46 -17.83 0.65
N ALA A 63 11.12 -18.90 -0.05
CA ALA A 63 10.24 -18.83 -1.20
C ALA A 63 8.80 -19.04 -0.73
N SER A 64 7.87 -18.22 -1.23
CA SER A 64 6.44 -18.37 -0.95
C SER A 64 5.61 -18.07 -2.19
N THR A 65 4.33 -18.42 -2.10
CA THR A 65 3.35 -18.18 -3.15
C THR A 65 2.34 -17.18 -2.63
N SER A 66 2.12 -16.08 -3.36
CA SER A 66 1.09 -15.09 -3.03
C SER A 66 -0.32 -15.69 -3.13
N ASP A 67 -1.31 -15.00 -2.58
CA ASP A 67 -2.74 -15.38 -2.70
C ASP A 67 -3.21 -15.59 -4.16
N THR A 68 -2.57 -14.94 -5.13
CA THR A 68 -2.86 -15.12 -6.57
C THR A 68 -2.09 -16.26 -7.24
N GLY A 69 -1.47 -17.16 -6.47
CA GLY A 69 -0.72 -18.31 -6.99
C GLY A 69 0.67 -18.01 -7.57
N ARG A 70 1.16 -16.77 -7.47
CA ARG A 70 2.46 -16.37 -8.03
C ARG A 70 3.60 -16.49 -7.02
N ALA A 71 4.74 -17.00 -7.46
CA ALA A 71 5.91 -17.16 -6.60
C ALA A 71 6.61 -15.82 -6.31
N LYS A 72 7.14 -15.71 -5.08
CA LYS A 72 7.95 -14.59 -4.62
C LYS A 72 9.04 -15.09 -3.66
N LEU A 73 10.15 -14.37 -3.62
CA LEU A 73 11.19 -14.54 -2.60
C LEU A 73 10.99 -13.47 -1.54
N ASP A 74 10.76 -13.87 -0.28
CA ASP A 74 10.70 -12.91 0.82
C ASP A 74 11.99 -12.91 1.63
N ALA A 75 12.56 -11.74 1.89
CA ALA A 75 13.81 -11.57 2.63
C ALA A 75 13.58 -10.82 3.95
N PHE A 76 14.18 -11.31 5.03
CA PHE A 76 13.91 -10.86 6.39
C PHE A 76 15.14 -10.94 7.29
N CYS A 77 15.12 -10.16 8.37
CA CYS A 77 16.17 -10.21 9.38
C CYS A 77 16.08 -11.52 10.18
N PRO A 78 17.16 -12.31 10.29
CA PRO A 78 17.16 -13.55 11.07
C PRO A 78 17.04 -13.29 12.58
N GLY A 79 17.50 -12.15 13.08
CA GLY A 79 17.50 -11.82 14.52
C GLY A 79 16.12 -11.47 15.07
N CYS A 80 15.32 -10.70 14.33
CA CYS A 80 14.01 -10.22 14.81
C CYS A 80 12.83 -10.55 13.89
N GLY A 81 13.04 -11.24 12.78
CA GLY A 81 11.98 -11.62 11.85
C GLY A 81 11.42 -10.49 10.99
N THR A 82 11.86 -9.23 11.17
CA THR A 82 11.36 -8.09 10.38
C THR A 82 11.57 -8.34 8.89
N ARG A 83 10.48 -8.27 8.13
CA ARG A 83 10.51 -8.36 6.67
C ARG A 83 11.19 -7.11 6.09
N ILE A 84 12.18 -7.29 5.22
CA ILE A 84 12.94 -6.19 4.60
C ILE A 84 12.48 -5.94 3.18
N TYR A 85 12.33 -6.99 2.37
CA TYR A 85 11.73 -6.89 1.05
C TYR A 85 11.09 -8.19 0.61
N HIS A 86 10.35 -8.14 -0.49
CA HIS A 86 10.08 -9.31 -1.32
C HIS A 86 10.45 -9.03 -2.78
N LYS A 87 10.75 -10.10 -3.53
CA LYS A 87 11.01 -10.07 -4.97
C LYS A 87 9.99 -10.98 -5.65
N PRO A 88 8.95 -10.41 -6.27
CA PRO A 88 7.99 -11.20 -7.02
C PRO A 88 8.60 -11.66 -8.35
N GLU A 89 8.38 -12.92 -8.74
CA GLU A 89 8.98 -13.49 -9.95
C GLU A 89 8.56 -12.75 -11.23
N TRP A 90 7.33 -12.24 -11.26
CA TRP A 90 6.74 -11.56 -12.42
C TRP A 90 7.26 -10.13 -12.63
N ARG A 91 7.98 -9.54 -11.66
CA ARG A 91 8.49 -8.16 -11.74
C ARG A 91 10.03 -8.14 -11.62
N LYS A 92 10.68 -8.73 -12.62
CA LYS A 92 12.15 -8.82 -12.69
C LYS A 92 12.79 -7.42 -12.68
N GLY A 93 13.89 -7.27 -11.94
CA GLY A 93 14.62 -6.00 -11.82
C GLY A 93 13.98 -4.98 -10.87
N SER A 94 12.91 -5.34 -10.17
CA SER A 94 12.31 -4.55 -9.09
C SER A 94 12.42 -5.29 -7.76
N VAL A 95 12.52 -4.53 -6.68
CA VAL A 95 12.42 -5.04 -5.32
C VAL A 95 11.36 -4.26 -4.55
N SER A 96 10.55 -5.00 -3.80
CA SER A 96 9.44 -4.48 -3.02
C SER A 96 9.88 -4.35 -1.56
N VAL A 97 10.47 -3.20 -1.22
CA VAL A 97 11.00 -2.88 0.11
C VAL A 97 9.85 -2.67 1.10
N LYS A 98 10.06 -3.06 2.35
CA LYS A 98 9.11 -2.90 3.46
C LYS A 98 9.65 -1.82 4.41
N PRO A 99 9.37 -0.54 4.14
CA PRO A 99 9.84 0.55 5.00
C PRO A 99 9.10 0.60 6.35
N GLY A 100 7.93 -0.04 6.45
CA GLY A 100 6.96 0.21 7.51
C GLY A 100 6.14 1.47 7.24
N ILE A 101 4.91 1.51 7.76
CA ILE A 101 3.90 2.55 7.43
C ILE A 101 4.45 3.96 7.65
N ARG A 102 5.00 4.23 8.83
CA ARG A 102 5.52 5.55 9.18
C ARG A 102 6.60 6.01 8.21
N GLN A 103 7.53 5.12 7.89
CA GLN A 103 8.70 5.49 7.10
C GLN A 103 8.31 5.71 5.63
N GLY A 104 7.46 4.87 5.04
CA GLY A 104 7.06 5.09 3.64
C GLY A 104 6.31 6.41 3.41
N TYR A 105 5.45 6.86 4.34
CA TYR A 105 4.84 8.19 4.24
C TYR A 105 5.88 9.31 4.35
N LEU A 106 6.81 9.22 5.31
CA LEU A 106 7.87 10.23 5.50
C LEU A 106 8.86 10.29 4.32
N GLU A 107 9.10 9.17 3.65
CA GLU A 107 10.00 9.11 2.49
C GLU A 107 9.37 9.72 1.23
N VAL A 108 8.04 9.66 1.13
CA VAL A 108 7.28 10.18 -0.03
C VAL A 108 6.86 11.62 0.20
N TRP A 109 6.68 12.05 1.45
CA TRP A 109 6.25 13.40 1.79
C TRP A 109 7.03 14.52 1.08
N PRO A 110 8.38 14.48 1.00
CA PRO A 110 9.16 15.52 0.31
C PRO A 110 9.01 15.48 -1.22
N LEU A 111 8.42 14.43 -1.78
CA LEU A 111 8.17 14.26 -3.22
C LEU A 111 6.76 14.71 -3.63
N ILE A 112 5.88 15.04 -2.66
CA ILE A 112 4.52 15.51 -2.94
C ILE A 112 4.60 16.98 -3.36
N GLU A 113 4.27 17.26 -4.62
CA GLU A 113 4.27 18.62 -5.18
C GLU A 113 2.87 19.27 -5.16
N GLY A 114 1.81 18.51 -4.85
CA GLY A 114 0.42 18.97 -4.88
C GLY A 114 -0.17 19.30 -3.52
N ASP A 115 -1.18 20.18 -3.50
CA ASP A 115 -1.89 20.61 -2.30
C ASP A 115 -2.95 19.61 -1.82
N VAL A 116 -3.25 18.58 -2.62
CA VAL A 116 -4.28 17.57 -2.36
C VAL A 116 -3.67 16.18 -2.51
N VAL A 117 -3.77 15.37 -1.44
CA VAL A 117 -3.46 13.95 -1.48
C VAL A 117 -4.75 13.18 -1.74
N ILE A 118 -4.80 12.42 -2.83
CA ILE A 118 -5.95 11.55 -3.14
C ILE A 118 -5.53 10.09 -2.94
N THR A 119 -6.20 9.42 -2.01
CA THR A 119 -5.99 7.99 -1.74
C THR A 119 -6.97 7.16 -2.56
N PHE A 120 -6.45 6.21 -3.33
CA PHE A 120 -7.26 5.25 -4.10
C PHE A 120 -7.09 3.85 -3.55
N SER A 121 -8.21 3.18 -3.26
CA SER A 121 -8.22 1.74 -3.04
C SER A 121 -8.29 1.03 -4.40
N PRO A 122 -7.41 0.05 -4.68
CA PRO A 122 -7.39 -0.67 -5.96
C PRO A 122 -8.42 -1.81 -6.01
N ASP A 123 -9.52 -1.71 -5.28
CA ASP A 123 -10.57 -2.72 -5.09
C ASP A 123 -11.84 -2.45 -5.93
N GLY A 124 -11.74 -1.52 -6.89
CA GLY A 124 -12.87 -1.09 -7.74
C GLY A 124 -13.80 -0.06 -7.09
N ASN A 125 -13.81 0.05 -5.75
CA ASN A 125 -14.71 0.94 -5.01
C ASN A 125 -14.42 2.44 -5.22
N SER A 126 -13.25 2.78 -5.75
CA SER A 126 -12.83 4.17 -5.99
C SER A 126 -12.89 4.49 -7.49
N ILE A 127 -13.99 5.05 -7.97
CA ILE A 127 -14.20 5.38 -9.39
C ILE A 127 -13.19 6.46 -9.84
N PRO A 128 -12.19 6.16 -10.69
CA PRO A 128 -11.17 7.16 -11.06
C PRO A 128 -11.76 8.37 -11.79
N GLY A 129 -12.89 8.18 -12.49
CA GLY A 129 -13.62 9.25 -13.17
C GLY A 129 -14.11 10.37 -12.24
N VAL A 130 -14.24 10.13 -10.93
CA VAL A 130 -14.72 11.15 -9.98
C VAL A 130 -13.60 12.02 -9.40
N ILE A 131 -12.33 11.77 -9.75
CA ILE A 131 -11.18 12.59 -9.31
C ILE A 131 -11.42 14.09 -9.51
N PRO A 132 -11.90 14.57 -10.69
CA PRO A 132 -12.13 16.00 -10.89
C PRO A 132 -13.13 16.60 -9.91
N GLU A 133 -14.20 15.87 -9.56
CA GLU A 133 -15.21 16.30 -8.58
C GLU A 133 -14.62 16.39 -7.16
N LEU A 134 -13.82 15.40 -6.77
CA LEU A 134 -13.14 15.38 -5.47
C LEU A 134 -12.19 16.57 -5.33
N VAL A 135 -11.39 16.85 -6.36
CA VAL A 135 -10.48 18.01 -6.37
C VAL A 135 -11.25 19.32 -6.34
N ALA A 136 -12.35 19.44 -7.09
CA ALA A 136 -13.20 20.62 -7.05
C ALA A 136 -13.77 20.86 -5.65
N LYS A 137 -14.24 19.81 -4.98
CA LYS A 137 -14.71 19.88 -3.59
C LYS A 137 -13.61 20.25 -2.62
N MET A 138 -12.42 19.67 -2.71
CA MET A 138 -11.28 20.06 -1.86
C MET A 138 -10.97 21.56 -1.98
N ARG A 139 -11.10 22.14 -3.18
CA ARG A 139 -10.89 23.59 -3.42
C ARG A 139 -11.96 24.49 -2.78
N GLU A 140 -13.10 23.94 -2.35
CA GLU A 140 -14.10 24.67 -1.56
C GLU A 140 -13.65 24.88 -0.10
N GLY A 141 -12.52 24.27 0.32
CA GLY A 141 -11.92 24.46 1.65
C GLY A 141 -12.20 23.34 2.65
N TYR A 142 -12.64 22.16 2.19
CA TYR A 142 -12.80 20.98 3.04
C TYR A 142 -11.46 20.32 3.35
N ASP A 143 -11.25 19.89 4.59
CA ASP A 143 -10.04 19.18 5.02
C ASP A 143 -9.95 17.75 4.46
N MET A 144 -11.10 17.14 4.17
CA MET A 144 -11.19 15.78 3.65
C MET A 144 -12.46 15.61 2.81
N VAL A 145 -12.31 15.07 1.60
CA VAL A 145 -13.42 14.71 0.71
C VAL A 145 -13.27 13.23 0.37
N ILE A 146 -14.34 12.45 0.60
CA ILE A 146 -14.35 11.00 0.37
C ILE A 146 -15.34 10.69 -0.76
N ALA A 147 -14.89 9.94 -1.77
CA ALA A 147 -15.80 9.27 -2.69
C ALA A 147 -16.47 8.11 -1.95
N SER A 148 -17.78 8.20 -1.73
CA SER A 148 -18.52 7.15 -1.05
C SER A 148 -18.80 5.98 -1.99
N ARG A 149 -18.43 4.76 -1.56
CA ARG A 149 -18.85 3.49 -2.19
C ARG A 149 -20.36 3.23 -2.11
N TYR A 150 -21.09 4.06 -1.37
CA TYR A 150 -22.54 3.97 -1.23
C TYR A 150 -23.28 4.98 -2.12
N LYS A 151 -22.55 5.72 -2.97
CA LYS A 151 -23.14 6.54 -4.04
C LYS A 151 -23.59 5.61 -5.16
N ASP A 152 -24.68 5.98 -5.84
CA ASP A 152 -25.18 5.25 -7.01
C ASP A 152 -24.05 5.02 -8.03
N ASP A 153 -24.04 3.84 -8.67
CA ASP A 153 -23.05 3.34 -9.65
C ASP A 153 -21.66 2.88 -9.12
N ALA A 154 -21.42 2.90 -7.80
CA ALA A 154 -20.20 2.32 -7.23
C ALA A 154 -20.32 0.78 -7.07
N GLU A 155 -19.34 0.04 -7.62
CA GLU A 155 -19.24 -1.42 -7.49
C GLU A 155 -17.93 -1.83 -6.77
N SER A 156 -17.99 -2.93 -6.02
CA SER A 156 -16.86 -3.52 -5.29
C SER A 156 -16.52 -4.85 -5.95
N GLU A 157 -15.29 -5.04 -6.42
CA GLU A 157 -14.86 -6.34 -6.99
C GLU A 157 -14.74 -7.44 -5.92
N ASP A 158 -14.71 -7.06 -4.64
CA ASP A 158 -14.58 -7.95 -3.49
C ASP A 158 -15.93 -8.33 -2.85
N ASP A 159 -17.07 -7.86 -3.35
CA ASP A 159 -18.37 -8.14 -2.76
C ASP A 159 -18.88 -9.55 -3.16
N ASP A 160 -19.20 -10.37 -2.16
CA ASP A 160 -19.93 -11.63 -2.30
C ASP A 160 -21.43 -11.43 -1.99
N ILE A 161 -22.23 -12.50 -2.08
CA ILE A 161 -23.68 -12.42 -1.85
C ILE A 161 -24.02 -11.88 -0.44
N VAL A 162 -23.22 -12.24 0.56
CA VAL A 162 -23.44 -11.87 1.96
C VAL A 162 -23.01 -10.43 2.20
N THR A 163 -21.80 -10.06 1.76
CA THR A 163 -21.29 -8.70 1.93
C THR A 163 -22.08 -7.69 1.11
N GLY A 164 -22.45 -8.05 -0.13
CA GLY A 164 -23.32 -7.23 -0.98
C GLY A 164 -24.71 -6.99 -0.36
N PHE A 165 -25.36 -8.03 0.18
CA PHE A 165 -26.62 -7.85 0.89
C PHE A 165 -26.47 -6.98 2.14
N GLY A 166 -25.41 -7.19 2.93
CA GLY A 166 -25.11 -6.38 4.11
C GLY A 166 -24.91 -4.91 3.77
N ASN A 167 -24.14 -4.62 2.70
CA ASN A 167 -23.92 -3.26 2.20
C ASN A 167 -25.22 -2.60 1.75
N TRP A 168 -26.06 -3.33 1.01
CA TRP A 168 -27.37 -2.84 0.58
C TRP A 168 -28.26 -2.49 1.78
N LEU A 169 -28.37 -3.40 2.75
CA LEU A 169 -29.21 -3.20 3.94
C LEU A 169 -28.74 -1.99 4.74
N PHE A 170 -27.44 -1.91 5.03
CA PHE A 170 -26.85 -0.78 5.76
C PHE A 170 -27.12 0.55 5.05
N THR A 171 -26.84 0.62 3.75
CA THR A 171 -27.05 1.83 2.94
C THR A 171 -28.51 2.27 2.96
N ARG A 172 -29.44 1.32 2.76
CA ARG A 172 -30.88 1.62 2.82
C ARG A 172 -31.30 2.12 4.19
N THR A 173 -30.81 1.49 5.27
CA THR A 173 -31.12 1.92 6.63
C THR A 173 -30.61 3.33 6.90
N VAL A 174 -29.36 3.65 6.53
CA VAL A 174 -28.78 4.99 6.72
C VAL A 174 -29.59 6.03 5.95
N ASN A 175 -29.88 5.80 4.67
CA ASN A 175 -30.62 6.77 3.86
C ASN A 175 -32.07 6.98 4.38
N ILE A 176 -32.70 5.92 4.89
CA ILE A 176 -34.04 6.03 5.52
C ILE A 176 -33.98 6.87 6.81
N LEU A 177 -32.93 6.70 7.61
CA LEU A 177 -32.82 7.35 8.92
C LEU A 177 -32.28 8.78 8.83
N PHE A 178 -31.44 9.08 7.84
CA PHE A 178 -30.61 10.30 7.82
C PHE A 178 -30.68 11.12 6.51
N GLY A 179 -31.35 10.63 5.47
CA GLY A 179 -31.57 11.36 4.20
C GLY A 179 -30.54 11.07 3.14
#